data_AF-A0A661CJW8-F1
#
_entry.id   AF-A0A661CJW8-F1
#
_cell.length_a   1.000
_cell.length_b   1.000
_cell.length_c   1.000
_cell.angle_alpha   90.00
_cell.angle_beta   90.00
_cell.angle_gamma   90.00
#
_symmetry.space_group_name_H-M   'P 1'
#
loop_
_entity.id
_entity.type
_entity.pdbx_description
1 polymer ?
#
loop_
_entity_poly.entity_id
_entity_poly.type
_entity_poly.pdbx_seq_one_letter_code
_entity_poly.pdbx_strand_id
1 'polypeptide(L)'
;MAQDNIESTLHEDRHFPPSTDFLKTASLSADKLSTLYEQANNDNQAFWADQARTEIDWQTPFTTTLDSSNAPFYRWFPDGKLNVSYNCL
;
A
#
# COMPACT_ATOMS: atom_id res chain seq x y z
N MET A 1 17.17 26.67 25.04
CA MET A 1 17.06 25.20 24.97
C MET A 1 15.79 24.85 25.73
N ALA A 2 14.71 24.54 25.02
CA ALA A 2 13.44 24.19 25.66
C ALA A 2 13.52 22.72 26.08
N GLN A 3 13.24 22.46 27.35
CA GLN A 3 13.24 21.12 27.95
C GLN A 3 11.93 20.43 27.57
N ASP A 4 12.00 19.33 26.82
CA ASP A 4 10.86 18.44 26.57
C ASP A 4 10.53 17.67 27.86
N ASN A 5 9.52 18.11 28.60
CA ASN A 5 9.01 17.41 29.79
C ASN A 5 7.49 17.21 29.69
N ILE A 6 7.04 16.45 28.67
CA ILE A 6 5.72 15.83 28.69
C ILE A 6 5.93 14.33 28.93
N GLU A 7 5.96 13.91 30.19
CA GLU A 7 5.89 12.49 30.55
C GLU A 7 4.42 12.08 30.73
N SER A 8 3.91 11.31 29.77
CA SER A 8 2.62 10.62 29.91
C SER A 8 2.82 9.38 30.79
N THR A 9 2.32 9.40 32.02
CA THR A 9 2.43 8.28 32.98
C THR A 9 1.42 7.16 32.72
N LEU A 10 0.36 7.42 31.94
CA LEU A 10 -0.59 6.40 31.50
C LEU A 10 -0.08 5.78 30.18
N HIS A 11 0.55 4.63 30.31
CA HIS A 11 0.83 3.73 29.19
C HIS A 11 -0.41 2.85 29.01
N GLU A 12 -1.12 3.07 27.92
CA GLU A 12 -2.34 2.34 27.57
C GLU A 12 -1.98 1.25 26.56
N ASP A 13 -1.83 0.01 27.03
CA ASP A 13 -1.42 -1.15 26.22
C ASP A 13 -2.59 -2.04 25.80
N ARG A 14 -3.85 -1.64 26.06
CA ARG A 14 -5.00 -2.46 25.69
C ARG A 14 -5.10 -2.59 24.17
N HIS A 15 -5.01 -3.83 23.70
CA HIS A 15 -5.32 -4.21 22.33
C HIS A 15 -6.77 -4.71 22.23
N PHE A 16 -7.48 -4.21 21.22
CA PHE A 16 -8.85 -4.63 20.91
C PHE A 16 -8.86 -5.37 19.57
N PRO A 17 -8.87 -6.71 19.56
CA PRO A 17 -8.91 -7.46 18.31
C PRO A 17 -10.25 -7.24 17.60
N PRO A 18 -10.28 -7.34 16.26
CA PRO A 18 -11.53 -7.29 15.51
C PRO A 18 -12.49 -8.40 15.97
N SER A 19 -13.80 -8.13 15.88
CA SER A 19 -14.81 -9.11 16.25
C SER A 19 -14.76 -10.33 15.31
N THR A 20 -15.21 -11.49 15.80
CA THR A 20 -15.26 -12.72 15.00
C THR A 20 -16.19 -12.59 13.80
N ASP A 21 -17.26 -11.79 13.91
CA ASP A 21 -18.17 -11.54 12.80
C ASP A 21 -17.53 -10.68 11.71
N PHE A 22 -16.71 -9.69 12.08
CA PHE A 22 -15.93 -8.91 11.11
C PHE A 22 -14.92 -9.78 10.36
N LEU A 23 -14.23 -10.69 11.07
CA LEU A 23 -13.22 -11.58 10.46
C LEU A 23 -13.81 -12.51 9.40
N LYS A 24 -15.09 -12.89 9.51
CA LYS A 24 -15.76 -13.76 8.52
C LYS A 24 -15.99 -13.07 7.18
N THR A 25 -16.12 -11.74 7.18
CA THR A 25 -16.42 -10.95 5.97
C THR A 25 -15.22 -10.15 5.47
N ALA A 26 -14.10 -10.18 6.20
CA ALA A 26 -12.90 -9.44 5.83
C ALA A 26 -12.24 -10.04 4.58
N SER A 27 -11.89 -9.19 3.61
CA SER A 27 -11.18 -9.60 2.39
C SER A 27 -9.75 -10.10 2.66
N LEU A 28 -9.16 -9.68 3.78
CA LEU A 28 -7.80 -10.00 4.17
C LEU A 28 -7.77 -10.63 5.57
N SER A 29 -6.97 -11.69 5.72
CA SER A 29 -6.61 -12.27 7.00
C SER A 29 -5.30 -11.68 7.51
N ALA A 30 -5.00 -11.86 8.80
CA ALA A 30 -3.74 -11.41 9.40
C ALA A 30 -2.51 -12.01 8.67
N ASP A 31 -2.55 -13.30 8.35
CA ASP A 31 -1.45 -13.98 7.64
C ASP A 31 -1.27 -13.45 6.21
N LYS A 32 -2.37 -13.18 5.49
CA LYS A 32 -2.28 -12.58 4.15
C LYS A 32 -1.69 -11.17 4.22
N LEU A 33 -2.08 -10.39 5.23
CA LEU A 33 -1.57 -9.04 5.43
C LEU A 33 -0.06 -9.06 5.74
N SER A 34 0.41 -9.97 6.60
CA SER A 34 1.84 -10.10 6.89
C SER A 34 2.63 -10.49 5.65
N THR A 35 2.13 -11.42 4.82
CA THR A 35 2.77 -11.77 3.55
C THR A 35 2.85 -10.57 2.59
N LEU A 36 1.78 -9.77 2.46
CA LEU A 36 1.80 -8.56 1.62
C LEU A 36 2.86 -7.56 2.10
N TYR A 37 3.01 -7.38 3.41
CA TYR A 37 4.05 -6.50 3.96
C TYR A 37 5.46 -7.03 3.73
N GLU A 38 5.68 -8.33 3.89
CA GLU A 38 6.97 -8.95 3.59
C GLU A 38 7.34 -8.76 2.11
N GLN A 39 6.39 -8.96 1.20
CA GLN A 39 6.59 -8.73 -0.24
C GLN A 39 6.94 -7.27 -0.54
N ALA A 40 6.17 -6.32 0.01
CA ALA A 40 6.40 -4.89 -0.17
C ALA A 40 7.74 -4.41 0.42
N ASN A 41 8.21 -5.02 1.51
CA ASN A 41 9.51 -4.74 2.10
C ASN A 41 10.66 -5.34 1.29
N ASN A 42 10.48 -6.53 0.70
CA ASN A 42 11.51 -7.20 -0.07
C ASN A 42 11.77 -6.50 -1.41
N ASP A 43 10.70 -6.15 -2.14
CA ASP A 43 10.81 -5.38 -3.38
C ASP A 43 9.55 -4.52 -3.57
N ASN A 44 9.68 -3.25 -3.17
CA ASN A 44 8.57 -2.31 -3.22
C ASN A 44 8.08 -2.02 -4.64
N GLN A 45 8.99 -1.96 -5.62
CA GLN A 45 8.63 -1.67 -7.00
C GLN A 45 7.95 -2.88 -7.63
N ALA A 46 8.46 -4.09 -7.42
CA ALA A 46 7.81 -5.29 -7.92
C ALA A 46 6.42 -5.49 -7.30
N PHE A 47 6.28 -5.25 -5.98
CA PHE A 47 4.99 -5.29 -5.29
C PHE A 47 3.97 -4.36 -5.96
N TRP A 48 4.30 -3.08 -6.12
CA TRP A 48 3.38 -2.13 -6.73
C TRP A 48 3.12 -2.41 -8.22
N ALA A 49 4.10 -2.96 -8.94
CA ALA A 49 3.90 -3.37 -10.33
C ALA A 49 2.87 -4.51 -10.45
N ASP A 50 2.92 -5.47 -9.53
CA ASP A 50 1.98 -6.59 -9.50
C ASP A 50 0.56 -6.13 -9.13
N GLN A 51 0.44 -5.33 -8.08
CA GLN A 51 -0.83 -4.73 -7.66
C GLN A 51 -1.45 -3.91 -8.79
N ALA A 52 -0.67 -3.05 -9.45
CA ALA A 52 -1.18 -2.21 -10.53
C ALA A 52 -1.62 -3.01 -11.76
N ARG A 53 -1.01 -4.17 -12.05
CA ARG A 53 -1.43 -5.04 -13.17
C ARG A 53 -2.65 -5.89 -12.84
N THR A 54 -2.85 -6.21 -11.55
CA THR A 54 -3.96 -7.06 -11.10
C THR A 54 -5.24 -6.27 -10.86
N GLU A 55 -5.11 -5.05 -10.31
CA GLU A 55 -6.26 -4.28 -9.82
C GLU A 55 -6.74 -3.19 -10.80
N ILE A 56 -5.98 -2.91 -11.87
CA ILE A 56 -6.29 -1.83 -12.83
C ILE A 56 -6.22 -2.39 -14.25
N ASP A 57 -7.25 -2.07 -15.05
CA ASP A 57 -7.26 -2.34 -16.48
C ASP A 57 -6.48 -1.29 -17.25
N TRP A 58 -5.40 -1.74 -17.89
CA TRP A 58 -4.53 -0.92 -18.73
C TRP A 58 -4.88 -1.12 -20.20
N GLN A 59 -5.13 -0.01 -20.90
CA GLN A 59 -5.25 -0.01 -22.36
C GLN A 59 -3.89 -0.23 -23.03
N THR A 60 -2.82 0.27 -22.41
CA THR A 60 -1.44 -0.02 -22.79
C THR A 60 -0.69 -0.40 -21.52
N PRO A 61 -0.20 -1.66 -21.41
CA PRO A 61 0.59 -2.09 -20.26
C PRO A 61 1.86 -1.24 -20.09
N PHE A 62 2.20 -0.91 -18.84
CA PHE A 62 3.45 -0.22 -18.52
C PHE A 62 4.63 -1.20 -18.43
N THR A 63 5.81 -0.71 -18.75
CA THR A 63 7.08 -1.44 -18.59
C THR A 63 7.91 -0.87 -17.45
N THR A 64 7.80 0.43 -17.16
CA THR A 64 8.51 1.07 -16.05
C THR A 64 7.58 1.17 -14.84
N THR A 65 7.96 0.62 -13.69
CA THR A 65 7.17 0.78 -12.46
C THR A 65 7.34 2.18 -11.88
N LEU A 66 8.58 2.58 -11.60
CA LEU A 66 8.92 3.86 -11.00
C LEU A 66 10.09 4.49 -11.76
N ASP A 67 9.86 5.67 -12.31
CA ASP A 67 10.91 6.57 -12.78
C ASP A 67 11.22 7.60 -11.68
N SER A 68 12.41 7.44 -11.09
CA SER A 68 12.96 8.33 -10.06
C SER A 68 14.06 9.26 -10.58
N SER A 69 14.29 9.30 -11.90
CA SER A 69 15.41 10.04 -12.50
C SER A 69 15.35 11.56 -12.28
N ASN A 70 14.15 12.10 -12.06
CA ASN A 70 13.89 13.52 -11.84
C ASN A 70 13.31 13.81 -10.45
N ALA A 71 13.82 13.16 -9.39
CA ALA A 71 13.39 13.43 -8.02
C ALA A 71 13.44 14.95 -7.68
N PRO A 72 12.43 15.53 -7.00
CA PRO A 72 11.30 14.87 -6.34
C PRO A 72 10.06 14.62 -7.24
N PHE A 73 10.17 14.81 -8.56
CA PHE A 73 9.09 14.55 -9.52
C PHE A 73 9.06 13.07 -9.95
N TYR A 74 8.74 12.20 -9.00
CA TYR A 74 8.59 10.76 -9.25
C TYR A 74 7.43 10.48 -10.21
N ARG A 75 7.63 9.54 -11.13
CA ARG A 75 6.58 9.09 -12.06
C ARG A 75 6.36 7.60 -11.91
N TRP A 76 5.14 7.21 -11.55
CA TRP A 76 4.71 5.83 -11.51
C TRP A 76 4.06 5.44 -12.83
N PHE A 77 4.43 4.28 -13.37
CA PHE A 77 3.87 3.72 -14.61
C PHE A 77 3.89 4.69 -15.81
N PRO A 78 5.01 5.41 -16.07
CA PRO A 78 5.03 6.58 -16.95
C PRO A 78 4.69 6.31 -18.42
N ASP A 79 4.83 5.06 -18.85
CA ASP A 79 4.57 4.58 -20.20
C ASP A 79 3.24 3.82 -20.34
N GLY A 80 2.53 3.59 -19.23
CA GLY A 80 1.21 2.97 -19.21
C GLY A 80 0.09 3.93 -19.62
N LYS A 81 -0.97 3.39 -20.21
CA LYS A 81 -2.20 4.15 -20.54
C LYS A 81 -3.43 3.45 -20.01
N LEU A 82 -4.31 4.19 -19.36
CA LEU A 82 -5.59 3.73 -18.86
C LEU A 82 -6.68 4.76 -19.12
N ASN A 83 -7.93 4.33 -18.94
CA ASN A 83 -9.08 5.22 -18.90
C ASN A 83 -9.80 5.00 -17.56
N VAL A 84 -9.95 6.06 -16.77
CA VAL A 84 -10.53 5.97 -15.42
C VAL A 84 -12.00 5.61 -15.48
N SER A 85 -12.77 6.18 -16.42
CA SER A 85 -14.17 5.82 -16.59
C SER A 85 -14.32 4.34 -16.95
N TYR A 86 -13.49 3.78 -17.82
CA TYR A 86 -13.49 2.34 -18.14
C TYR A 86 -13.21 1.46 -16.92
N ASN A 87 -12.34 1.89 -16.01
CA ASN A 87 -12.04 1.13 -14.79
C ASN A 87 -13.17 1.20 -13.75
N CYS A 88 -14.07 2.18 -13.83
CA CYS A 88 -15.04 2.48 -12.78
C CYS A 88 -16.51 2.29 -13.17
N LEU A 89 -16.83 2.30 -14.47
CA LEU A 89 -18.18 2.32 -15.03
C LEU A 89 -18.31 1.33 -16.20
#